data_AF-A0A1N7K9U2-F1
#
_entry.id   AF-A0A1N7K9U2-F1
#
_cell.length_a   1.000
_cell.length_b   1.000
_cell.length_c   1.000
_cell.angle_alpha   90.00
_cell.angle_beta   90.00
_cell.angle_gamma   90.00
#
_symmetry.space_group_name_H-M   'P 1'
#
loop_
_entity.id
_entity.type
_entity.pdbx_description
1 polymer ?
#
loop_
_entity_poly.entity_id
_entity_poly.type
_entity_poly.pdbx_seq_one_letter_code
_entity_poly.pdbx_strand_id
1 'polypeptide(L)' 'MSEAEAENLPAVVPESQRGGFDRRMLEALVCPFTQTTLRYDAERQELVSKAAGLAYPIRGGIPILLADEARRLK' A
#
# COMPACT_ATOMS: atom_id res chain seq x y z
N MET A 1 -25.22 27.10 28.24
CA MET A 1 -24.38 28.15 27.64
C MET A 1 -22.96 27.64 27.81
N SER A 2 -22.48 26.83 26.85
CA SER A 2 -21.64 27.29 25.72
C SER A 2 -20.27 27.72 26.29
N GLU A 3 -19.11 27.18 25.90
CA GLU A 3 -18.64 26.91 24.54
C GLU A 3 -17.47 25.90 24.51
N ALA A 4 -17.52 25.04 23.49
CA ALA A 4 -16.42 24.51 22.67
C ALA A 4 -15.16 23.95 23.36
N GLU A 5 -15.19 22.64 23.64
CA GLU A 5 -13.96 21.85 23.77
C GLU A 5 -13.30 21.67 22.40
N ALA A 6 -11.98 21.86 22.40
CA ALA A 6 -11.11 21.83 21.25
C ALA A 6 -10.95 20.41 20.70
N GLU A 7 -11.56 20.11 19.54
CA GLU A 7 -11.21 18.91 18.77
C GLU A 7 -10.03 19.20 17.84
N ASN A 8 -8.83 18.98 18.35
CA ASN A 8 -7.64 18.77 17.53
C ASN A 8 -6.91 17.48 17.93
N LEU A 9 -7.35 16.39 17.28
CA LEU A 9 -6.63 15.18 16.88
C LEU A 9 -6.17 14.17 17.96
N PRO A 10 -6.13 12.85 17.63
CA PRO A 10 -5.24 12.36 16.57
C PRO A 10 -5.93 11.56 15.46
N ALA A 11 -5.26 11.53 14.32
CA ALA A 11 -5.40 10.51 13.29
C ALA A 11 -5.05 9.13 13.88
N VAL A 12 -5.99 8.54 14.61
CA VAL A 12 -5.87 7.15 15.06
C VAL A 12 -6.78 6.31 14.17
N VAL A 13 -6.18 5.74 13.14
CA VAL A 13 -6.78 4.62 12.42
C VAL A 13 -7.07 3.50 13.44
N PRO A 14 -8.31 2.98 13.54
CA PRO A 14 -8.62 1.95 14.52
C PRO A 14 -7.83 0.68 14.22
N GLU A 15 -7.05 0.23 15.20
CA GLU A 15 -6.10 -0.89 15.14
C GLU A 15 -6.75 -2.25 14.79
N SER A 16 -8.09 -2.32 14.81
CA SER A 16 -8.89 -3.50 14.42
C SER A 16 -9.01 -3.71 12.90
N GLN A 17 -8.42 -2.82 12.09
CA GLN A 17 -8.23 -3.04 10.66
C GLN A 17 -6.85 -3.62 10.30
N ARG A 18 -6.15 -4.28 11.25
CA ARG A 18 -5.10 -5.25 10.89
C ARG A 18 -5.72 -6.51 10.27
N GLY A 19 -6.53 -6.33 9.23
CA GLY A 19 -6.88 -7.39 8.31
C GLY A 19 -5.60 -7.79 7.62
N GLY A 20 -5.13 -9.01 7.86
CA GLY A 20 -4.10 -9.60 7.01
C GLY A 20 -4.54 -9.40 5.57
N PHE A 21 -3.66 -8.83 4.74
CA PHE A 21 -3.98 -8.43 3.38
C PHE A 21 -4.78 -9.51 2.66
N ASP A 22 -6.07 -9.25 2.46
CA ASP A 22 -6.96 -10.18 1.80
C ASP A 22 -6.47 -10.35 0.37
N ARG A 23 -6.10 -11.57 0.00
CA ARG A 23 -5.39 -11.85 -1.27
C ARG A 23 -6.20 -11.37 -2.49
N ARG A 24 -7.53 -11.36 -2.38
CA ARG A 24 -8.45 -10.82 -3.39
C ARG A 24 -8.41 -9.29 -3.50
N MET A 25 -8.12 -8.57 -2.41
CA MET A 25 -7.95 -7.11 -2.42
C MET A 25 -6.61 -6.73 -3.06
N LEU A 26 -5.56 -7.54 -2.87
CA LEU A 26 -4.27 -7.35 -3.53
C LEU A 26 -4.35 -7.56 -5.05
N GLU A 27 -5.28 -8.38 -5.54
CA GLU A 27 -5.52 -8.63 -6.97
C GLU A 27 -6.13 -7.43 -7.72
N ALA A 28 -6.73 -6.46 -7.00
CA ALA A 28 -7.28 -5.23 -7.56
C ALA A 28 -6.26 -4.08 -7.65
N LEU A 29 -5.05 -4.25 -7.10
CA LEU A 29 -4.02 -3.22 -7.13
C LEU A 29 -3.41 -3.12 -8.53
N VAL A 30 -3.66 -1.98 -9.17
CA VAL A 30 -3.09 -1.63 -10.47
C VAL A 30 -1.87 -0.74 -10.32
N CYS A 31 -0.89 -0.91 -11.19
CA CYS A 31 0.27 -0.07 -11.29
C CYS A 31 -0.15 1.35 -11.72
N PRO A 32 0.28 2.42 -11.02
CA PRO A 32 -0.12 3.79 -11.35
C PRO A 32 0.40 4.27 -12.72
N PHE A 33 1.45 3.63 -13.25
CA PHE A 33 2.08 4.02 -14.53
C PHE A 33 1.55 3.23 -15.73
N THR A 34 1.29 1.93 -15.54
CA THR A 34 0.94 1.03 -16.63
C THR A 34 -0.52 0.60 -16.60
N GLN A 35 -1.25 0.92 -15.52
CA GLN A 35 -2.64 0.50 -15.29
C GLN A 35 -2.85 -1.03 -15.34
N THR A 36 -1.77 -1.79 -15.20
CA THR A 36 -1.79 -3.25 -15.19
C THR A 36 -1.74 -3.80 -13.76
N THR A 37 -2.27 -5.00 -13.57
CA THR A 37 -2.29 -5.67 -12.26
C THR A 37 -0.89 -5.87 -11.68
N LEU A 38 -0.74 -5.54 -10.40
CA LEU A 38 0.45 -5.84 -9.61
C LEU A 38 0.36 -7.25 -9.04
N ARG A 39 1.47 -8.00 -9.10
CA ARG A 39 1.56 -9.31 -8.46
C ARG A 39 2.21 -9.17 -7.09
N TYR A 40 1.53 -9.59 -6.04
CA TYR A 40 2.13 -9.65 -4.72
C TYR A 40 3.14 -10.80 -4.64
N ASP A 41 4.33 -10.47 -4.15
CA ASP A 41 5.41 -11.37 -3.80
C ASP A 41 5.51 -11.43 -2.27
N ALA A 42 5.02 -12.52 -1.69
CA ALA A 42 4.98 -12.72 -0.25
C ALA A 42 6.38 -13.00 0.34
N GLU A 43 7.30 -13.58 -0.44
CA GLU A 43 8.66 -13.87 0.03
C GLU A 43 9.44 -12.58 0.24
N ARG A 44 9.23 -11.60 -0.64
CA ARG A 44 9.92 -10.31 -0.59
C ARG A 44 9.11 -9.20 0.06
N GLN A 45 7.83 -9.42 0.34
CA GLN A 45 6.88 -8.39 0.76
C GLN A 45 6.87 -7.21 -0.24
N GLU A 46 6.71 -7.52 -1.54
CA GLU A 46 6.75 -6.52 -2.62
C GLU A 46 5.53 -6.69 -3.56
N LEU A 47 5.13 -5.61 -4.23
CA LEU A 47 4.20 -5.62 -5.36
C LEU A 47 4.97 -5.48 -6.66
N VAL A 48 4.88 -6.49 -7.52
CA VAL A 48 5.67 -6.62 -8.74
C VAL A 48 4.83 -6.21 -9.95
N SER A 49 5.28 -5.19 -10.68
CA SER A 49 4.77 -4.83 -12.01
C SER A 49 5.69 -5.39 -13.09
N LYS A 50 5.26 -6.45 -13.76
CA LYS A 50 6.00 -6.99 -14.93
C LYS A 50 6.03 -6.01 -16.10
N ALA A 51 4.94 -5.27 -16.31
CA ALA A 51 4.83 -4.30 -17.41
C ALA A 51 5.77 -3.10 -17.22
N ALA A 52 5.95 -2.63 -15.98
CA ALA A 52 6.88 -1.55 -15.67
C ALA A 52 8.32 -2.03 -15.43
N GLY A 53 8.54 -3.34 -15.23
CA GLY A 53 9.83 -3.87 -14.82
C GLY A 53 10.25 -3.39 -13.42
N LEU A 54 9.28 -3.19 -12.53
CA LEU A 54 9.49 -2.60 -11.20
C LEU A 54 8.84 -3.45 -10.11
N ALA A 55 9.46 -3.49 -8.93
CA ALA A 55 8.92 -4.07 -7.72
C ALA A 55 8.86 -3.02 -6.60
N TYR A 56 7.68 -2.81 -6.05
CA TYR A 56 7.37 -1.81 -5.03
C TYR A 56 7.36 -2.47 -3.64
N PRO A 57 8.12 -1.98 -2.66
CA PRO A 57 8.16 -2.60 -1.34
C PRO A 57 6.90 -2.34 -0.52
N ILE A 58 6.58 -3.27 0.39
CA ILE A 58 5.56 -3.11 1.42
C ILE A 58 6.27 -2.95 2.77
N ARG A 59 6.03 -1.84 3.46
CA ARG A 59 6.61 -1.55 4.79
C ARG A 59 5.50 -1.35 5.79
N GLY A 60 5.52 -2.10 6.90
CA GLY A 60 4.51 -1.99 7.95
C GLY A 60 3.07 -2.28 7.48
N GLY A 61 2.92 -3.05 6.40
CA GLY A 61 1.61 -3.29 5.80
C GLY A 61 1.12 -2.18 4.87
N ILE A 62 1.98 -1.26 4.45
CA ILE A 62 1.64 -0.19 3.50
C ILE A 62 2.49 -0.35 2.22
N PRO A 63 1.88 -0.54 1.04
CA PRO A 63 2.61 -0.55 -0.22
C PRO A 63 3.15 0.83 -0.60
N ILE A 64 4.43 0.90 -0.93
CA ILE A 64 5.10 2.14 -1.35
C ILE A 64 5.21 2.14 -2.88
N LEU A 65 4.23 2.75 -3.56
CA LEU A 65 4.16 2.84 -5.02
C LEU A 65 4.93 4.05 -5.58
N LEU A 66 6.13 4.31 -5.07
CA LEU A 66 7.01 5.38 -5.53
C LEU A 66 8.09 4.81 -6.45
N ALA A 67 8.33 5.47 -7.58
CA ALA A 67 9.31 5.00 -8.58
C ALA A 67 10.75 4.98 -8.04
N ASP A 68 11.10 5.90 -7.12
CA ASP A 68 12.43 6.00 -6.52
C ASP A 68 12.71 4.87 -5.52
N GLU A 69 11.67 4.42 -4.82
CA GLU A 69 11.72 3.30 -3.88
C GLU A 69 11.56 1.94 -4.59
N ALA A 70 11.17 1.96 -5.87
CA ALA A 70 10.92 0.75 -6.63
C ALA A 70 12.23 0.09 -7.07
N ARG A 71 12.34 -1.20 -6.80
CA ARG A 71 13.45 -2.02 -7.25
C ARG A 71 13.22 -2.44 -8.71
N ARG A 72 14.21 -2.22 -9.57
CA ARG A 72 14.15 -2.71 -10.95
C ARG A 72 14.23 -4.22 -11.04
N LEU A 73 13.36 -4.79 -11.87
CA LEU A 73 13.40 -6.18 -12.31
C LEU A 73 14.28 -6.20 -13.57
N LYS A 74 15.39 -6.95 -13.52
CA LYS A 74 16.26 -7.18 -14.67
C LYS A 74 15.69 -8.28 -15.55
#